data_AF-A0A1M6F0P7-F1
#
_entry.id   AF-A0A1M6F0P7-F1
#
_cell.length_a   1.000
_cell.length_b   1.000
_cell.length_c   1.000
_cell.angle_alpha   90.00
_cell.angle_beta   90.00
_cell.angle_gamma   90.00
#
_symmetry.space_group_name_H-M   'P 1'
#
loop_
_entity.id
_entity.type
_entity.pdbx_description
1 polymer ?
#
loop_
_entity_poly.entity_id
_entity_poly.type
_entity_poly.pdbx_seq_one_letter_code
_entity_poly.pdbx_strand_id
1 'polypeptide(L)'
;MPEFRQNLPDAKLRARGEINGRIGAVRRSFITDLPAQEIAYSNKEAEALRYIMLPEPPADLTGFPYLAAETGFTAPTPLELATLWLTMAGQWEIANQVIEGIRSRHLALVEQAVSVGATRDQVAAFAAELDAALAALRSAAA
;
A
#
# COMPACT_ATOMS: atom_id res chain seq x y z
N MET A 1 -35.48 14.35 24.28
CA MET A 1 -34.94 13.74 23.05
C MET A 1 -34.18 12.49 23.48
N PRO A 2 -34.60 11.27 23.11
CA PRO A 2 -33.86 10.09 23.53
C PRO A 2 -32.54 10.06 22.77
N GLU A 3 -31.45 10.15 23.53
CA GLU A 3 -30.09 9.96 23.04
C GLU A 3 -30.05 8.65 22.25
N PHE A 4 -29.59 8.70 20.99
CA PHE A 4 -29.15 7.51 20.27
C PHE A 4 -28.04 6.87 21.08
N ARG A 5 -28.38 6.03 22.06
CA ARG A 5 -27.42 5.26 22.84
C ARG A 5 -26.72 4.34 21.86
N GLN A 6 -25.52 4.75 21.46
CA GLN A 6 -24.66 3.94 20.61
C GLN A 6 -24.48 2.59 21.30
N ASN A 7 -24.97 1.51 20.70
CA ASN A 7 -24.65 0.18 21.19
C ASN A 7 -23.21 -0.16 20.78
N LEU A 8 -22.53 -0.99 21.57
CA LEU A 8 -21.14 -1.38 21.33
C LEU A 8 -20.94 -2.06 19.95
N PRO A 9 -21.83 -2.95 19.48
CA PRO A 9 -21.73 -3.53 18.13
C PRO A 9 -21.66 -2.49 16.99
N ASP A 10 -22.54 -1.49 16.99
CA ASP A 10 -22.58 -0.42 15.98
C ASP A 10 -21.33 0.46 16.07
N ALA A 11 -20.85 0.72 17.28
CA ALA A 11 -19.61 1.47 17.49
C ALA A 11 -18.39 0.73 16.92
N LYS A 12 -18.29 -0.60 17.13
CA LYS A 12 -17.27 -1.43 16.51
C LYS A 12 -17.36 -1.42 14.99
N LEU A 13 -18.57 -1.57 14.43
CA LEU A 13 -18.78 -1.53 12.98
C LEU A 13 -18.31 -0.20 12.36
N ARG A 14 -18.68 0.94 12.97
CA ARG A 14 -18.23 2.26 12.54
C ARG A 14 -16.71 2.41 12.64
N ALA A 15 -16.11 1.99 13.76
CA ALA A 15 -14.66 2.03 13.95
C ALA A 15 -13.90 1.24 12.88
N ARG A 16 -14.35 0.02 12.55
CA ARG A 16 -13.77 -0.77 11.45
C ARG A 16 -13.90 -0.07 10.10
N GLY A 17 -15.08 0.51 9.83
CA GLY A 17 -15.33 1.27 8.61
C GLY A 17 -14.38 2.45 8.46
N GLU A 18 -14.17 3.21 9.54
CA GLU A 18 -13.24 4.35 9.55
C GLU A 18 -11.78 3.92 9.36
N ILE A 19 -11.34 2.88 10.09
CA ILE A 19 -9.98 2.32 9.92
C ILE A 19 -9.75 1.90 8.47
N ASN A 20 -10.64 1.08 7.91
CA ASN A 20 -10.51 0.60 6.53
C ASN A 20 -10.57 1.75 5.50
N GLY A 21 -11.44 2.73 5.73
CA GLY A 21 -11.56 3.91 4.86
C GLY A 21 -10.28 4.75 4.83
N ARG A 22 -9.68 4.99 6.00
CA ARG A 22 -8.39 5.71 6.13
C ARG A 22 -7.25 4.95 5.43
N ILE A 23 -7.17 3.63 5.62
CA ILE A 23 -6.17 2.80 4.91
C ILE A 23 -6.36 2.89 3.39
N GLY A 24 -7.60 2.79 2.91
CA GLY A 24 -7.89 2.93 1.48
C GLY A 24 -7.43 4.29 0.92
N ALA A 25 -7.65 5.38 1.67
CA ALA A 25 -7.18 6.71 1.28
C ALA A 25 -5.65 6.81 1.24
N VAL A 26 -4.97 6.21 2.21
CA VAL A 26 -3.51 6.17 2.24
C VAL A 26 -2.95 5.38 1.07
N ARG A 27 -3.50 4.17 0.79
CA ARG A 27 -3.03 3.33 -0.32
C ARG A 27 -3.11 4.05 -1.67
N ARG A 28 -4.15 4.85 -1.91
CA ARG A 28 -4.27 5.68 -3.12
C ARG A 28 -3.16 6.74 -3.29
N SER A 29 -2.35 6.99 -2.27
CA SER A 29 -1.16 7.85 -2.39
C SER A 29 0.06 7.10 -2.94
N PHE A 30 0.02 5.76 -2.96
CA PHE A 30 1.11 4.90 -3.43
C PHE A 30 0.76 4.16 -4.72
N ILE A 31 -0.51 3.76 -4.86
CA ILE A 31 -1.00 3.01 -6.02
C ILE A 31 -2.00 3.85 -6.81
N THR A 32 -1.92 3.71 -8.14
CA THR A 32 -2.95 4.20 -9.04
C THR A 32 -4.15 3.25 -9.01
N ASP A 33 -5.32 3.75 -8.61
CA ASP A 33 -6.58 2.99 -8.57
C ASP A 33 -7.19 2.91 -9.97
N LEU A 34 -6.80 1.87 -10.72
CA LEU A 34 -7.27 1.58 -12.07
C LEU A 34 -7.63 0.09 -12.20
N PRO A 35 -8.67 -0.26 -12.98
CA PRO A 35 -9.01 -1.65 -13.23
C PRO A 35 -7.81 -2.44 -13.79
N ALA A 36 -7.56 -3.63 -13.23
CA ALA A 36 -6.47 -4.54 -13.60
C ALA A 36 -5.04 -3.97 -13.41
N GLN A 37 -4.87 -2.82 -12.78
CA GLN A 37 -3.56 -2.20 -12.56
C GLN A 37 -2.63 -3.09 -11.73
N GLU A 38 -3.18 -3.83 -10.77
CA GLU A 38 -2.43 -4.76 -9.92
C GLU A 38 -1.74 -5.85 -10.77
N ILE A 39 -2.47 -6.38 -11.76
CA ILE A 39 -1.94 -7.40 -12.68
C ILE A 39 -0.82 -6.79 -13.54
N ALA A 40 -1.01 -5.55 -14.02
CA ALA A 40 0.02 -4.85 -14.78
C ALA A 40 1.31 -4.63 -13.96
N TYR A 41 1.19 -4.22 -12.70
CA TYR A 41 2.35 -4.05 -11.82
C TYR A 41 3.06 -5.38 -11.55
N SER A 42 2.33 -6.44 -11.22
CA SER A 42 2.95 -7.76 -10.99
C SER A 42 3.66 -8.31 -12.23
N ASN A 43 3.09 -8.10 -13.43
CA ASN A 43 3.73 -8.53 -14.67
C ASN A 43 5.01 -7.72 -14.96
N LYS A 44 4.99 -6.40 -14.74
CA LYS A 44 6.15 -5.52 -14.90
C LYS A 44 7.28 -5.91 -13.95
N GLU A 45 6.96 -6.19 -12.69
CA GLU A 45 7.92 -6.63 -11.69
C GLU A 45 8.56 -7.97 -12.08
N ALA A 46 7.75 -8.97 -12.45
CA ALA A 46 8.25 -10.28 -12.90
C ALA A 46 9.15 -10.16 -14.14
N GLU A 47 8.79 -9.27 -15.08
CA GLU A 47 9.59 -9.01 -16.26
C GLU A 47 10.92 -8.31 -15.93
N ALA A 48 10.90 -7.31 -15.05
CA ALA A 48 12.09 -6.61 -14.58
C ALA A 48 13.06 -7.54 -13.84
N LEU A 49 12.54 -8.41 -12.95
CA LEU A 49 13.33 -9.44 -12.28
C LEU A 49 14.03 -10.34 -13.29
N ARG A 50 13.28 -10.86 -14.27
CA ARG A 50 13.83 -11.73 -15.30
C ARG A 50 14.90 -11.02 -16.14
N TYR A 51 14.72 -9.72 -16.42
CA TYR A 51 15.70 -8.94 -17.18
C TYR A 51 17.01 -8.76 -16.41
N ILE A 52 16.93 -8.39 -15.13
CA ILE A 52 18.10 -8.15 -14.27
C ILE A 52 18.86 -9.44 -13.96
N MET A 53 18.18 -10.60 -13.98
CA MET A 53 18.81 -11.91 -13.79
C MET A 53 19.52 -12.46 -15.04
N LEU A 54 19.47 -11.76 -16.18
CA LEU A 54 20.23 -12.18 -17.37
C LEU A 54 21.74 -12.00 -17.14
N PRO A 55 22.58 -12.95 -17.59
CA PRO A 55 24.03 -12.83 -17.46
C PRO A 55 24.62 -11.70 -18.32
N GLU A 56 23.95 -11.37 -19.43
CA GLU A 56 24.32 -10.28 -20.34
C GLU A 56 23.04 -9.63 -20.90
N PRO A 57 23.07 -8.34 -21.27
CA PRO A 57 21.93 -7.69 -21.89
C PRO A 57 21.51 -8.40 -23.19
N PRO A 58 20.21 -8.62 -23.43
CA PRO A 58 19.76 -9.26 -24.65
C PRO A 58 19.96 -8.34 -25.85
N ALA A 59 20.12 -8.93 -27.04
CA ALA A 59 20.28 -8.18 -28.28
C ALA A 59 19.05 -7.31 -28.62
N ASP A 60 17.87 -7.74 -28.20
CA ASP A 60 16.61 -7.02 -28.32
C ASP A 60 15.67 -7.31 -27.14
N LEU A 61 14.52 -6.62 -27.10
CA LEU A 61 13.52 -6.75 -26.03
C LEU A 61 12.29 -7.58 -26.45
N THR A 62 12.39 -8.44 -27.47
CA THR A 62 11.26 -9.26 -27.93
C THR A 62 10.71 -10.15 -26.81
N GLY A 63 11.58 -10.60 -25.92
CA GLY A 63 11.21 -11.35 -24.72
C GLY A 63 10.76 -10.48 -23.54
N PHE A 64 10.70 -9.15 -23.65
CA PHE A 64 10.43 -8.19 -22.58
C PHE A 64 9.48 -7.08 -23.07
N PRO A 65 8.20 -7.42 -23.35
CA PRO A 65 7.26 -6.50 -23.98
C PRO A 65 6.95 -5.25 -23.15
N TYR A 66 6.91 -5.32 -21.81
CA TYR A 66 6.68 -4.12 -20.99
C TYR A 66 7.90 -3.20 -21.03
N LEU A 67 9.11 -3.74 -20.88
CA LEU A 67 10.34 -2.95 -20.99
C LEU A 67 10.47 -2.34 -22.39
N ALA A 68 10.15 -3.09 -23.43
CA ALA A 68 10.14 -2.60 -24.80
C ALA A 68 9.17 -1.41 -24.99
N ALA A 69 8.00 -1.48 -24.38
CA ALA A 69 6.97 -0.46 -24.53
C ALA A 69 7.26 0.86 -23.77
N GLU A 70 8.01 0.79 -22.67
CA GLU A 70 8.20 1.95 -21.77
C GLU A 70 9.64 2.49 -21.73
N THR A 71 10.60 1.80 -22.33
CA THR A 71 11.97 2.32 -22.50
C THR A 71 11.97 3.55 -23.41
N GLY A 72 12.73 4.57 -23.04
CA GLY A 72 12.83 5.85 -23.75
C GLY A 72 11.75 6.86 -23.37
N PHE A 73 10.69 6.44 -22.66
CA PHE A 73 9.65 7.32 -22.13
C PHE A 73 9.66 7.35 -20.59
N THR A 74 9.58 6.19 -19.94
CA THR A 74 9.57 6.08 -18.47
C THR A 74 10.98 6.16 -17.89
N ALA A 75 11.95 5.52 -18.55
CA ALA A 75 13.37 5.64 -18.24
C ALA A 75 14.22 5.50 -19.52
N PRO A 76 15.43 6.08 -19.59
CA PRO A 76 16.24 6.09 -20.81
C PRO A 76 16.65 4.71 -21.31
N THR A 77 16.98 3.78 -20.41
CA THR A 77 17.43 2.43 -20.75
C THR A 77 16.56 1.32 -20.12
N PRO A 78 16.55 0.10 -20.68
CA PRO A 78 15.79 -1.01 -20.12
C PRO A 78 16.29 -1.42 -18.73
N LEU A 79 17.60 -1.29 -18.47
CA LEU A 79 18.18 -1.57 -17.16
C LEU A 79 17.68 -0.56 -16.12
N GLU A 80 17.74 0.74 -16.42
CA GLU A 80 17.22 1.78 -15.53
C GLU A 80 15.72 1.61 -15.28
N LEU A 81 14.95 1.23 -16.31
CA LEU A 81 13.52 0.97 -16.19
C LEU A 81 13.24 -0.24 -15.28
N ALA A 82 13.94 -1.35 -15.49
CA ALA A 82 13.80 -2.54 -14.65
C ALA A 82 14.16 -2.22 -13.19
N THR A 83 15.29 -1.54 -12.95
CA THR A 83 15.70 -1.12 -11.60
C THR A 83 14.68 -0.17 -10.95
N LEU A 84 14.11 0.77 -11.72
CA LEU A 84 13.06 1.67 -11.26
C LEU A 84 11.84 0.88 -10.79
N TRP A 85 11.32 -0.04 -11.61
CA TRP A 85 10.15 -0.85 -11.24
C TRP A 85 10.40 -1.71 -10.00
N LEU A 86 11.55 -2.38 -9.89
CA LEU A 86 11.87 -3.17 -8.70
C LEU A 86 12.03 -2.31 -7.44
N THR A 87 12.60 -1.12 -7.59
CA THR A 87 12.73 -0.17 -6.47
C THR A 87 11.35 0.29 -6.00
N MET A 88 10.46 0.66 -6.93
CA MET A 88 9.09 1.05 -6.62
C MET A 88 8.29 -0.10 -5.98
N ALA A 89 8.44 -1.33 -6.50
CA ALA A 89 7.81 -2.52 -5.93
C ALA A 89 8.26 -2.74 -4.49
N GLY A 90 9.57 -2.71 -4.22
CA GLY A 90 10.10 -2.87 -2.86
C GLY A 90 9.66 -1.76 -1.90
N GLN A 91 9.63 -0.50 -2.36
CA GLN A 91 9.12 0.61 -1.56
C GLN A 91 7.63 0.43 -1.21
N TRP A 92 6.83 0.00 -2.17
CA TRP A 92 5.42 -0.29 -1.96
C TRP A 92 5.22 -1.45 -0.99
N GLU A 93 5.98 -2.55 -1.11
CA GLU A 93 5.90 -3.68 -0.20
C GLU A 93 6.18 -3.27 1.25
N ILE A 94 7.26 -2.53 1.48
CA ILE A 94 7.61 -2.02 2.82
C ILE A 94 6.47 -1.15 3.38
N ALA A 95 5.98 -0.20 2.58
CA ALA A 95 4.89 0.68 3.00
C ALA A 95 3.61 -0.11 3.31
N ASN A 96 3.23 -1.03 2.42
CA ASN A 96 2.01 -1.82 2.58
C ASN A 96 2.09 -2.75 3.79
N GLN A 97 3.23 -3.39 4.06
CA GLN A 97 3.43 -4.21 5.27
C GLN A 97 3.23 -3.40 6.55
N VAL A 98 3.83 -2.21 6.64
CA VAL A 98 3.67 -1.31 7.80
C VAL A 98 2.21 -0.92 7.98
N ILE A 99 1.58 -0.42 6.91
CA ILE A 99 0.19 0.06 6.92
C ILE A 99 -0.78 -1.07 7.26
N GLU A 100 -0.58 -2.26 6.70
CA GLU A 100 -1.42 -3.44 6.91
C GLU A 100 -1.26 -4.02 8.32
N GLY A 101 -0.05 -4.01 8.87
CA GLY A 101 0.22 -4.41 10.25
C GLY A 101 -0.48 -3.51 11.26
N ILE A 102 -0.43 -2.18 11.05
CA ILE A 102 -1.18 -1.21 11.86
C ILE A 102 -2.68 -1.48 11.75
N ARG A 103 -3.22 -1.58 10.53
CA ARG A 103 -4.64 -1.86 10.29
C ARG A 103 -5.10 -3.10 11.05
N SER A 104 -4.44 -4.23 10.82
CA SER A 104 -4.85 -5.53 11.38
C SER A 104 -4.81 -5.54 12.90
N ARG A 105 -3.77 -4.97 13.52
CA ARG A 105 -3.69 -4.84 14.99
C ARG A 105 -4.81 -3.97 15.55
N HIS A 106 -5.06 -2.81 14.95
CA HIS A 106 -6.09 -1.88 15.43
C HIS A 106 -7.51 -2.43 15.26
N LEU A 107 -7.78 -3.20 14.20
CA LEU A 107 -9.04 -3.93 14.05
C LEU A 107 -9.22 -4.99 15.14
N ALA A 108 -8.16 -5.74 15.49
CA ALA A 108 -8.22 -6.70 16.59
C ALA A 108 -8.51 -6.03 17.94
N LEU A 109 -7.93 -4.85 18.19
CA LEU A 109 -8.18 -4.06 19.41
C LEU A 109 -9.62 -3.51 19.45
N VAL A 110 -10.18 -3.08 18.31
CA VAL A 110 -11.60 -2.70 18.22
C VAL A 110 -12.50 -3.88 18.59
N GLU A 111 -12.18 -5.10 18.16
CA GLU A 111 -12.95 -6.29 18.52
C GLU A 111 -12.88 -6.62 20.02
N GLN A 112 -11.77 -6.31 20.69
CA GLN A 112 -11.59 -6.50 22.13
C GLN A 112 -12.21 -5.38 22.98
N ALA A 113 -12.61 -4.26 22.36
CA ALA A 113 -13.18 -3.13 23.09
C ALA A 113 -14.46 -3.52 23.86
N VAL A 114 -14.52 -3.10 25.13
CA VAL A 114 -15.63 -3.39 26.06
C VAL A 114 -16.61 -2.22 26.22
N SER A 115 -16.36 -1.10 25.54
CA SER A 115 -17.21 0.09 25.61
C SER A 115 -17.13 0.91 24.32
N VAL A 116 -18.14 1.76 24.09
CA VAL A 116 -18.15 2.72 22.98
C VAL A 116 -16.97 3.67 23.08
N GLY A 117 -16.65 4.15 24.29
CA GLY A 117 -15.47 4.97 24.55
C GLY A 117 -14.19 4.29 24.07
N ALA A 118 -13.99 3.02 24.46
CA ALA A 118 -12.83 2.25 24.03
C ALA A 118 -12.72 2.11 22.51
N THR A 119 -13.84 1.91 21.79
CA THR A 119 -13.80 1.85 20.31
C THR A 119 -13.37 3.19 19.68
N ARG A 120 -13.84 4.32 20.22
CA ARG A 120 -13.46 5.65 19.74
C ARG A 120 -12.00 5.96 20.04
N ASP A 121 -11.55 5.66 21.25
CA ASP A 121 -10.18 5.89 21.66
C ASP A 121 -9.21 5.03 20.82
N GLN A 122 -9.64 3.82 20.42
CA GLN A 122 -8.89 2.97 19.50
C GLN A 122 -8.75 3.57 18.09
N VAL A 123 -9.80 4.21 17.56
CA VAL A 123 -9.73 4.91 16.27
C VAL A 123 -8.77 6.11 16.33
N ALA A 124 -8.76 6.84 17.44
CA ALA A 124 -7.82 7.94 17.65
C ALA A 124 -6.36 7.44 17.74
N ALA A 125 -6.13 6.35 18.47
CA ALA A 125 -4.82 5.70 18.55
C ALA A 125 -4.35 5.18 17.18
N PHE A 126 -5.26 4.60 16.40
CA PHE A 126 -4.99 4.18 15.02
C PHE A 126 -4.53 5.35 14.16
N ALA A 127 -5.26 6.47 14.18
CA ALA A 127 -4.94 7.63 13.36
C ALA A 127 -3.56 8.20 13.72
N ALA A 128 -3.28 8.38 15.02
CA ALA A 128 -1.99 8.90 15.48
C ALA A 128 -0.81 8.00 15.06
N GLU A 129 -0.97 6.68 15.17
CA GLU A 129 0.09 5.75 14.78
C GLU A 129 0.28 5.68 13.26
N LEU A 130 -0.82 5.70 12.49
CA LEU A 130 -0.75 5.75 11.04
C LEU A 130 -0.04 7.02 10.57
N ASP A 131 -0.37 8.18 11.14
CA ASP A 131 0.26 9.45 10.79
C ASP A 131 1.76 9.44 11.09
N ALA A 132 2.16 8.90 12.24
CA ALA A 132 3.57 8.74 12.61
C ALA A 132 4.31 7.79 11.65
N ALA A 133 3.70 6.66 11.29
CA ALA A 133 4.27 5.71 10.35
C ALA A 133 4.44 6.31 8.94
N LEU A 134 3.45 7.08 8.47
CA LEU A 134 3.53 7.76 7.18
C LEU A 134 4.60 8.86 7.15
N ALA A 135 4.78 9.59 8.26
CA ALA A 135 5.87 10.53 8.39
C ALA A 135 7.24 9.84 8.31
N ALA A 136 7.39 8.69 8.97
CA ALA A 136 8.62 7.90 8.92
C ALA A 136 8.91 7.35 7.50
N LEU A 137 7.89 6.81 6.81
CA LEU A 137 8.02 6.30 5.45
C LEU A 137 8.44 7.39 4.46
N ARG A 138 7.91 8.61 4.59
CA ARG A 138 8.31 9.76 3.75
C ARG A 138 9.76 10.17 3.99
N SER A 139 10.20 10.20 5.25
CA SER A 139 11.57 10.55 5.60
C SER A 139 12.60 9.52 5.13
N ALA A 140 12.21 8.24 5.02
CA ALA A 140 13.08 7.18 4.51
C ALA A 140 13.20 7.17 2.97
N ALA A 141 12.31 7.88 2.27
CA ALA A 141 12.29 7.97 0.81
C ALA A 141 12.96 9.25 0.26
N ALA A 142 13.41 10.15 1.15
CA ALA A 142 14.12 11.40 0.82
C ALA A 142 15.63 11.21 0.93
#